data_AF-A0A848ZAH4-F1
#
_entry.id   AF-A0A848ZAH4-F1
#
_cell.length_a   1.000
_cell.length_b   1.000
_cell.length_c   1.000
_cell.angle_alpha   90.00
_cell.angle_beta   90.00
_cell.angle_gamma   90.00
#
_symmetry.space_group_name_H-M   'P 1'
#
loop_
_entity.id
_entity.type
_entity.pdbx_description
1 polymer ?
#
loop_
_entity_poly.entity_id
_entity_poly.type
_entity_poly.pdbx_seq_one_letter_code
_entity_poly.pdbx_strand_id
1 'polypeptide(L)'
;MINSTPMPVLVGVGQLTNRSKDPEAKGDPIDYMVECAKRAAEDAGDPDILPQIDSMAIIRVMSRDYTDEPRRVAELLGAKPNDFVYT
;
A
#
# COMPACT_ATOMS: atom_id res chain seq x y z
N MET A 1 -38.14 1.25 -2.02
CA MET A 1 -36.84 1.93 -1.82
C MET A 1 -35.77 1.01 -2.37
N ILE A 2 -34.95 1.48 -3.30
CA ILE A 2 -33.81 0.70 -3.80
C ILE A 2 -32.72 0.82 -2.75
N ASN A 3 -32.39 -0.30 -2.10
CA ASN A 3 -31.28 -0.39 -1.16
C ASN A 3 -30.00 -0.44 -1.99
N SER A 4 -29.53 0.72 -2.47
CA SER A 4 -28.34 0.80 -3.31
C SER A 4 -27.10 0.81 -2.42
N THR A 5 -26.65 -0.36 -2.00
CA THR A 5 -25.28 -0.52 -1.49
C THR A 5 -24.32 -0.07 -2.59
N PRO A 6 -23.39 0.87 -2.31
CA PRO A 6 -22.40 1.26 -3.31
C PRO A 6 -21.60 0.04 -3.74
N MET A 7 -21.43 -0.13 -5.05
CA MET A 7 -20.65 -1.24 -5.60
C MET A 7 -19.17 -0.90 -5.49
N PRO A 8 -18.35 -1.63 -4.70
CA PRO A 8 -16.92 -1.41 -4.68
C PRO A 8 -16.30 -1.69 -6.07
N VAL A 9 -15.33 -0.86 -6.44
CA VAL A 9 -14.57 -1.00 -7.69
C VAL A 9 -13.08 -0.94 -7.39
N LEU A 10 -12.29 -1.71 -8.15
CA LEU A 10 -10.83 -1.61 -8.14
C LEU A 10 -10.43 -0.55 -9.15
N VAL A 11 -9.80 0.53 -8.68
CA VAL A 11 -9.47 1.69 -9.53
C VAL A 11 -8.04 1.66 -10.06
N GLY A 12 -7.11 0.97 -9.40
CA GLY A 12 -5.73 0.86 -9.87
C GLY A 12 -4.96 -0.26 -9.18
N VAL A 13 -3.94 -0.77 -9.85
CA VAL A 13 -3.07 -1.84 -9.36
C VAL A 13 -1.59 -1.51 -9.58
N GLY A 14 -0.72 -1.97 -8.68
CA GLY A 14 0.71 -1.69 -8.76
C GLY A 14 1.55 -2.88 -8.34
N GLN A 15 2.61 -3.15 -9.10
CA GLN A 15 3.54 -4.24 -8.84
C GLN A 15 4.99 -3.78 -9.02
N LEU A 16 5.88 -4.35 -8.21
CA LEU A 16 7.33 -4.21 -8.34
C LEU A 16 7.98 -5.58 -8.23
N THR A 17 9.06 -5.80 -8.98
CA THR A 17 9.89 -7.00 -8.80
C THR A 17 11.37 -6.61 -8.85
N ASN A 18 12.07 -6.78 -7.72
CA ASN A 18 13.53 -6.67 -7.69
C ASN A 18 14.15 -8.05 -7.92
N ARG A 19 14.91 -8.20 -9.02
CA ARG A 19 15.67 -9.44 -9.35
C ARG A 19 17.17 -9.28 -9.17
N SER A 20 17.62 -8.19 -8.55
CA SER A 20 19.04 -7.95 -8.35
C SER A 20 19.68 -9.08 -7.56
N LYS A 21 20.86 -9.51 -8.01
CA LYS A 21 21.72 -10.45 -7.28
C LYS A 21 22.67 -9.75 -6.32
N ASP A 22 22.73 -8.43 -6.39
CA ASP A 22 23.55 -7.60 -5.51
C ASP A 22 22.89 -7.56 -4.11
N PRO A 23 23.59 -8.02 -3.05
CA PRO A 23 23.10 -7.93 -1.68
C PRO A 23 22.81 -6.50 -1.23
N GLU A 24 23.56 -5.51 -1.73
CA GLU A 24 23.38 -4.09 -1.39
C GLU A 24 22.15 -3.48 -2.08
N ALA A 25 21.67 -4.12 -3.14
CA ALA A 25 20.43 -3.75 -3.82
C ALA A 25 19.18 -4.38 -3.18
N LYS A 26 19.31 -5.08 -2.04
CA LYS A 26 18.17 -5.59 -1.27
C LYS A 26 17.44 -4.40 -0.63
N GLY A 27 16.38 -3.96 -1.29
CA GLY A 27 15.52 -2.90 -0.76
C GLY A 27 14.69 -3.37 0.43
N ASP A 28 14.09 -2.40 1.11
CA ASP A 28 13.23 -2.63 2.25
C ASP A 28 11.82 -3.05 1.80
N PRO A 29 11.21 -4.09 2.40
CA PRO A 29 9.83 -4.47 2.14
C PRO A 29 8.80 -3.33 2.23
N ILE A 30 8.98 -2.40 3.18
CA ILE A 30 8.10 -1.23 3.34
C ILE A 30 8.25 -0.30 2.15
N ASP A 31 9.48 -0.03 1.71
CA ASP A 31 9.74 0.80 0.52
C ASP A 31 9.09 0.19 -0.72
N TYR A 32 9.10 -1.15 -0.84
CA TYR A 32 8.42 -1.85 -1.94
C TYR A 32 6.90 -1.74 -1.87
N MET A 33 6.30 -1.82 -0.68
CA MET A 33 4.85 -1.61 -0.53
C MET A 33 4.45 -0.19 -0.93
N VAL A 34 5.22 0.81 -0.46
CA VAL A 34 4.98 2.23 -0.79
C VAL A 34 5.10 2.47 -2.29
N GLU A 35 6.13 1.91 -2.93
CA GLU A 35 6.33 2.05 -4.36
C GLU A 35 5.24 1.34 -5.18
N CYS A 36 4.78 0.16 -4.76
CA CYS A 36 3.62 -0.49 -5.38
C CYS A 36 2.34 0.35 -5.23
N ALA A 37 2.10 0.96 -4.08
CA ALA A 37 0.94 1.83 -3.86
C ALA A 37 0.99 3.08 -4.75
N LYS A 38 2.17 3.71 -4.93
CA LYS A 38 2.36 4.82 -5.88
C LYS A 38 2.02 4.41 -7.32
N ARG A 39 2.50 3.25 -7.78
CA ARG A 39 2.13 2.71 -9.10
C ARG A 39 0.63 2.45 -9.24
N ALA A 40 -0.03 1.98 -8.18
CA ALA A 40 -1.47 1.77 -8.19
C ALA A 40 -2.25 3.09 -8.33
N ALA A 41 -1.77 4.17 -7.71
CA ALA A 41 -2.37 5.50 -7.85
C ALA A 41 -2.14 6.10 -9.24
N GLU A 42 -0.96 5.86 -9.83
CA GLU A 42 -0.68 6.21 -11.23
C GLU A 42 -1.61 5.47 -12.20
N ASP A 43 -1.81 4.16 -12.00
CA ASP A 43 -2.72 3.33 -12.81
C ASP A 43 -4.19 3.78 -12.67
N ALA A 44 -4.58 4.24 -11.48
CA ALA A 44 -5.88 4.86 -11.25
C ALA A 44 -6.05 6.22 -11.94
N GLY A 45 -4.97 6.81 -12.47
CA GLY A 45 -4.98 8.15 -13.06
C GLY A 45 -5.13 9.28 -12.05
N ASP A 46 -4.99 8.99 -10.75
CA ASP A 46 -5.12 9.94 -9.65
C ASP A 46 -4.06 9.67 -8.56
N PRO A 47 -2.85 10.25 -8.69
CA PRO A 47 -1.82 10.13 -7.67
C PRO A 47 -2.21 10.69 -6.29
N ASP A 48 -3.16 11.64 -6.26
CA ASP A 48 -3.62 12.32 -5.04
C ASP A 48 -4.68 11.51 -4.27
N ILE A 49 -4.99 10.29 -4.72
CA ILE A 49 -5.87 9.36 -4.01
C ILE A 49 -5.21 8.77 -2.75
N LEU A 50 -3.87 8.69 -2.69
CA LEU A 50 -3.17 8.01 -1.60
C LEU A 50 -3.37 8.68 -0.23
N PRO A 51 -3.29 10.02 -0.07
CA PRO A 51 -3.59 10.67 1.20
C PRO A 51 -5.05 10.50 1.66
N GLN A 52 -5.96 10.10 0.75
CA GLN A 52 -7.39 9.92 1.03
C GLN A 52 -7.73 8.53 1.58
N ILE A 53 -6.76 7.61 1.65
CA ILE A 53 -6.97 6.26 2.18
C ILE A 53 -7.37 6.34 3.66
N ASP A 54 -8.58 5.87 3.95
CA ASP A 54 -9.16 5.78 5.30
C ASP A 54 -9.00 4.39 5.93
N SER A 55 -8.72 3.37 5.11
CA SER A 55 -8.61 1.96 5.50
C SER A 55 -7.43 1.31 4.79
N MET A 56 -6.54 0.65 5.54
CA MET A 56 -5.35 0.01 4.98
C MET A 56 -5.24 -1.44 5.43
N ALA A 57 -5.13 -2.35 4.46
CA ALA A 57 -4.80 -3.74 4.71
C ALA A 57 -3.43 -4.06 4.10
N ILE A 58 -2.51 -4.57 4.92
CA ILE A 58 -1.21 -5.05 4.43
C ILE A 58 -0.92 -6.45 4.97
N ILE A 59 -0.12 -7.20 4.22
CA ILE A 59 0.37 -8.51 4.64
C ILE A 59 1.57 -8.36 5.58
N ARG A 60 1.69 -9.29 6.53
CA ARG A 60 2.75 -9.34 7.53
C ARG A 60 4.11 -9.59 6.88
N VAL A 61 5.07 -8.73 7.16
CA VAL A 61 6.46 -8.95 6.72
C VAL A 61 7.10 -9.97 7.64
N MET A 62 7.39 -11.17 7.12
CA MET A 62 8.04 -12.24 7.88
C MET A 62 9.57 -12.11 7.96
N SER A 63 10.16 -11.33 7.05
CA SER A 63 11.62 -11.32 6.82
C SER A 63 12.39 -10.37 7.74
N ARG A 64 11.69 -9.47 8.45
CA ARG A 64 12.25 -8.48 9.37
C ARG A 64 11.26 -8.20 10.49
N ASP A 65 11.78 -7.82 11.66
CA ASP A 65 10.97 -7.35 12.78
C ASP A 65 10.82 -5.84 12.70
N TYR A 66 9.61 -5.37 12.40
CA TYR A 66 9.23 -3.97 12.56
C TYR A 66 8.24 -3.82 13.71
N THR A 67 8.17 -2.61 14.26
CA THR A 67 7.30 -2.30 15.41
C THR A 67 5.84 -2.06 14.98
N ASP A 68 5.62 -1.43 13.82
CA ASP A 68 4.28 -1.13 13.27
C ASP A 68 4.40 -0.83 11.75
N GLU A 69 4.39 -1.90 10.94
CA GLU A 69 4.51 -1.84 9.48
C GLU A 69 3.38 -1.05 8.81
N PRO A 70 2.09 -1.30 9.14
CA PRO A 70 0.99 -0.62 8.48
C PRO A 70 1.02 0.89 8.69
N ARG A 71 1.29 1.35 9.92
CA ARG A 71 1.43 2.79 10.16
C ARG A 71 2.59 3.39 9.40
N ARG A 72 3.71 2.68 9.31
CA ARG A 72 4.88 3.17 8.59
C ARG A 72 4.59 3.36 7.09
N VAL A 73 3.89 2.41 6.47
CA VAL A 73 3.44 2.53 5.08
C VAL A 73 2.51 3.74 4.93
N ALA A 74 1.53 3.90 5.82
CA ALA A 74 0.60 5.03 5.78
C ALA A 74 1.29 6.39 5.89
N GLU A 75 2.24 6.54 6.81
CA GLU A 75 3.06 7.76 6.96
C GLU A 75 3.79 8.11 5.67
N LEU A 76 4.43 7.11 5.03
CA LEU A 76 5.19 7.31 3.80
C LEU A 76 4.31 7.63 2.58
N LEU A 77 3.04 7.23 2.62
CA LEU A 77 2.03 7.59 1.61
C LEU A 77 1.32 8.91 1.91
N GLY A 78 1.58 9.54 3.06
CA GLY A 78 0.86 10.73 3.51
C GLY A 78 -0.60 10.46 3.92
N ALA A 79 -0.97 9.18 4.08
CA ALA A 79 -2.31 8.75 4.45
C ALA A 79 -2.51 8.77 5.97
N LYS A 80 -3.77 8.89 6.41
CA LYS A 80 -4.16 8.77 7.83
C LYS A 80 -5.35 7.81 7.99
N PRO A 81 -5.17 6.51 7.73
CA PRO A 81 -6.24 5.53 7.89
C PRO A 81 -6.72 5.45 9.34
N ASN A 82 -8.02 5.27 9.51
CA ASN A 82 -8.63 4.97 10.81
C ASN A 82 -8.63 3.45 11.07
N ASP A 83 -8.65 2.65 10.00
CA ASP A 83 -8.73 1.20 10.08
C ASP A 83 -7.47 0.55 9.47
N PHE A 84 -6.88 -0.38 10.23
CA PHE A 84 -5.74 -1.18 9.80
C PHE A 84 -6.05 -2.67 9.91
N VAL A 85 -5.77 -3.42 8.86
CA VAL A 85 -5.77 -4.89 8.87
C VAL A 85 -4.34 -5.37 8.61
N TYR A 86 -3.83 -6.20 9.53
CA TYR A 86 -2.49 -6.75 9.46
C TYR A 86 -2.53 -8.26 9.65
N THR A 87 -2.21 -9.03 8.61
CA THR A 87 -2.37 -10.50 8.59
C THR A 87 -1.24 -11.24 7.92
#